data_AF-A0A1F5WFR7-F1
#
_entry.id   AF-A0A1F5WFR7-F1
#
_cell.length_a   1.000
_cell.length_b   1.000
_cell.length_c   1.000
_cell.angle_alpha   90.00
_cell.angle_beta   90.00
_cell.angle_gamma   90.00
#
_symmetry.space_group_name_H-M   'P 1'
#
loop_
_entity.id
_entity.type
_entity.pdbx_description
1 polymer ?
#
loop_
_entity_poly.entity_id
_entity_poly.type
_entity_poly.pdbx_seq_one_letter_code
_entity_poly.pdbx_strand_id
1 'polypeptide(L)'
;MQGGIQSGDIVFDIETQRSFDEVGGRDRFDKLGVSVVGAYVYGDDRYIAFEEHEIPEFAKLLDSALISNRRIIGFNINHFDVPVLQPYVSWNLKELAMLDLMQDIETGVGFRVSLDNLCSQTLGAKKSADGMQAIRWYKEGKIDLIKEYCLKDVELTKELYEFGRTNGHVLFFSRDAMGRIAVPVRWGSAQPQNVRNVLREALEKRKSVEIEYVTKDAKDGGAPLKNRMVDIYRIASDNFEGFCHLRGAKRVFKIDRVLSARLTDNTYTMFEDVQGTLL
;
A
#
# COMPACT_ATOMS: atom_id res chain seq x y z
N MET A 1 -22.24 -2.51 -1.13
CA MET A 1 -21.54 -2.95 -2.36
C MET A 1 -20.05 -3.04 -2.05
N GLN A 2 -19.48 -4.24 -2.10
CA GLN A 2 -18.03 -4.46 -1.97
C GLN A 2 -17.38 -3.91 -3.24
N GLY A 3 -16.45 -2.95 -3.14
CA GLY A 3 -15.73 -2.44 -4.30
C GLY A 3 -14.68 -3.43 -4.75
N GLY A 4 -15.14 -4.28 -5.67
CA GLY A 4 -14.34 -5.20 -6.46
C GLY A 4 -13.23 -4.50 -7.23
N ILE A 5 -12.36 -5.31 -7.84
CA ILE A 5 -11.42 -4.84 -8.84
C ILE A 5 -12.26 -4.12 -9.89
N GLN A 6 -12.01 -2.85 -10.13
CA GLN A 6 -12.72 -2.17 -11.19
C GLN A 6 -12.03 -2.55 -12.51
N SER A 7 -12.82 -3.04 -13.46
CA SER A 7 -12.36 -3.25 -14.84
C SER A 7 -11.67 -1.97 -15.33
N GLY A 8 -10.37 -2.03 -15.64
CA GLY A 8 -9.58 -0.92 -16.17
C GLY A 8 -8.58 -0.26 -15.21
N ASP A 9 -8.43 -0.71 -13.95
CA ASP A 9 -7.24 -0.34 -13.16
C ASP A 9 -5.97 -0.81 -13.90
N ILE A 10 -4.85 -0.11 -13.72
CA ILE A 10 -3.57 -0.44 -14.38
C ILE A 10 -2.47 -0.52 -13.34
N VAL A 11 -1.69 -1.60 -13.35
CA VAL A 11 -0.40 -1.68 -12.65
C VAL A 11 0.70 -1.44 -13.68
N PHE A 12 1.68 -0.59 -13.41
CA PHE A 12 2.83 -0.47 -14.31
C PHE A 12 4.13 -0.17 -13.58
N ASP A 13 5.22 -0.44 -14.28
CA ASP A 13 6.60 -0.18 -13.89
C ASP A 13 7.41 0.27 -15.13
N ILE A 14 8.48 1.03 -14.92
CA ILE A 14 9.33 1.57 -15.99
C ILE A 14 10.79 1.20 -15.77
N GLU A 15 11.38 0.65 -16.83
CA GLU A 15 12.82 0.56 -16.98
C GLU A 15 13.38 1.72 -17.81
N THR A 16 14.58 2.18 -17.45
CA THR A 16 15.20 3.35 -18.09
C THR A 16 16.35 2.99 -19.02
N GLN A 17 16.69 3.91 -19.91
CA GLN A 17 17.80 3.76 -20.85
C GLN A 17 19.16 4.11 -20.22
N ARG A 18 19.14 5.04 -19.26
CA ARG A 18 20.32 5.63 -18.62
C ARG A 18 20.18 5.59 -17.11
N SER A 19 21.32 5.56 -16.42
CA SER A 19 21.37 5.79 -14.97
C SER A 19 21.39 7.27 -14.63
N PHE A 20 21.14 7.61 -13.36
CA PHE A 20 21.29 8.99 -12.86
C PHE A 20 22.70 9.54 -13.01
N ASP A 21 23.72 8.68 -12.90
CA ASP A 21 25.12 9.08 -13.07
C ASP A 21 25.40 9.52 -14.52
N GLU A 22 24.75 8.87 -15.50
CA GLU A 22 24.90 9.19 -16.92
C GLU A 22 24.21 10.50 -17.33
N VAL A 23 23.17 10.91 -16.60
CA VAL A 23 22.41 12.14 -16.89
C VAL A 23 22.81 13.33 -16.02
N GLY A 24 23.83 13.14 -15.16
CA GLY A 24 24.44 14.20 -14.35
C GLY A 24 23.70 14.52 -13.05
N GLY A 25 23.01 13.55 -12.45
CA GLY A 25 22.47 13.66 -11.09
C GLY A 25 21.06 13.11 -10.91
N ARG A 26 20.67 12.96 -9.63
CA ARG A 26 19.43 12.29 -9.19
C ARG A 26 18.14 13.05 -9.47
N ASP A 27 18.23 14.32 -9.84
CA ASP A 27 17.05 15.15 -10.12
C ASP A 27 16.68 15.19 -11.62
N ARG A 28 17.36 14.39 -12.46
CA ARG A 28 17.26 14.42 -13.94
C ARG A 28 16.39 13.28 -14.49
N PHE A 29 15.23 13.06 -13.89
CA PHE A 29 14.28 12.01 -14.29
C PHE A 29 13.89 12.13 -15.76
N ASP A 30 13.68 13.35 -16.24
CA ASP A 30 13.34 13.70 -17.63
C ASP A 30 14.38 13.25 -18.67
N LYS A 31 15.60 12.93 -18.22
CA LYS A 31 16.72 12.56 -19.09
C LYS A 31 17.03 11.08 -19.12
N LEU A 32 16.43 10.30 -18.22
CA LEU A 32 16.71 8.88 -18.09
C LEU A 32 16.28 8.12 -19.35
N GLY A 33 15.19 8.56 -19.99
CA GLY A 33 14.56 7.90 -21.13
C GLY A 33 13.93 6.57 -20.74
N VAL A 34 12.82 6.22 -21.38
CA VAL A 34 12.14 4.94 -21.15
C VAL A 34 12.74 3.88 -22.06
N SER A 35 13.19 2.75 -21.52
CA SER A 35 13.55 1.58 -22.33
C SER A 35 12.33 0.68 -22.55
N VAL A 36 11.66 0.31 -21.46
CA VAL A 36 10.43 -0.50 -21.46
C VAL A 36 9.47 0.00 -20.39
N VAL A 37 8.17 0.04 -20.72
CA VAL A 37 7.08 0.06 -19.74
C VAL A 37 6.45 -1.32 -19.69
N GLY A 38 6.44 -1.94 -18.53
CA GLY A 38 5.63 -3.12 -18.25
C GLY A 38 4.30 -2.68 -17.68
N ALA A 39 3.19 -3.27 -18.13
CA ALA A 39 1.87 -2.97 -17.61
C ALA A 39 1.02 -4.23 -17.46
N TYR A 40 0.15 -4.21 -16.46
CA TYR A 40 -0.95 -5.14 -16.31
C TYR A 40 -2.27 -4.36 -16.28
N VAL A 41 -3.21 -4.74 -17.13
CA VAL A 41 -4.52 -4.08 -17.26
C VAL A 41 -5.60 -4.95 -16.65
N TYR A 42 -6.21 -4.49 -15.56
CA TYR A 42 -7.35 -5.16 -14.94
C TYR A 42 -8.56 -5.12 -15.89
N GLY A 43 -9.37 -6.18 -15.89
CA GLY A 43 -10.51 -6.32 -16.81
C GLY A 43 -10.13 -7.11 -18.06
N ASP A 44 -9.02 -6.75 -18.71
CA ASP A 44 -8.45 -7.52 -19.83
C ASP A 44 -7.62 -8.71 -19.36
N ASP A 45 -7.20 -8.71 -18.08
CA ASP A 45 -6.37 -9.75 -17.45
C ASP A 45 -5.10 -10.04 -18.27
N ARG A 46 -4.43 -8.95 -18.67
CA ARG A 46 -3.34 -9.01 -19.64
C ARG A 46 -2.12 -8.22 -19.18
N TYR A 47 -0.97 -8.84 -19.33
CA TYR A 47 0.35 -8.21 -19.28
C TYR A 47 0.75 -7.72 -20.68
N ILE A 48 1.30 -6.50 -20.74
CA ILE A 48 1.75 -5.86 -21.98
C ILE A 48 3.06 -5.13 -21.67
N ALA A 49 4.05 -5.25 -22.55
CA ALA A 49 5.27 -4.47 -22.50
C ALA A 49 5.31 -3.53 -23.71
N PHE A 50 5.72 -2.28 -23.48
CA PHE A 50 5.85 -1.23 -24.49
C PHE A 50 7.30 -0.77 -24.53
N GLU A 51 7.92 -0.79 -25.69
CA GLU A 51 9.19 -0.11 -25.92
C GLU A 51 8.99 1.41 -26.05
N GLU A 52 10.09 2.17 -26.04
CA GLU A 52 10.03 3.64 -26.17
C GLU A 52 9.17 4.15 -27.34
N HIS A 53 9.25 3.47 -28.48
CA HIS A 53 8.49 3.86 -29.67
C HIS A 53 6.99 3.53 -29.58
N GLU A 54 6.59 2.69 -28.61
CA GLU A 54 5.21 2.26 -28.33
C GLU A 54 4.58 3.02 -27.15
N ILE A 55 5.29 4.00 -26.58
CA ILE A 55 4.76 4.85 -25.49
C ILE A 55 3.49 5.62 -25.89
N PRO A 56 3.29 6.06 -27.15
CA PRO A 56 2.00 6.62 -27.58
C PRO A 56 0.82 5.65 -27.40
N GLU A 57 1.04 4.34 -27.56
CA GLU A 57 0.02 3.30 -27.30
C GLU A 57 -0.25 3.15 -25.80
N PHE A 58 0.80 3.17 -24.98
CA PHE A 58 0.64 3.15 -23.52
C PHE A 58 -0.09 4.41 -23.00
N ALA A 59 0.21 5.58 -23.56
CA ALA A 59 -0.46 6.83 -23.20
C ALA A 59 -1.97 6.78 -23.44
N LYS A 60 -2.44 6.10 -24.52
CA LYS A 60 -3.88 5.88 -24.77
C LYS A 60 -4.54 5.04 -23.67
N LEU A 61 -3.81 4.09 -23.07
CA LEU A 61 -4.30 3.33 -21.92
C LEU A 61 -4.46 4.24 -20.70
N LEU A 62 -3.48 5.12 -20.45
CA LEU A 62 -3.56 6.11 -19.37
C LEU A 62 -4.70 7.12 -19.58
N ASP A 63 -4.92 7.59 -20.81
CA ASP A 63 -6.06 8.47 -21.15
C ASP A 63 -7.39 7.77 -20.82
N SER A 64 -7.51 6.50 -21.19
CA SER A 64 -8.71 5.69 -20.92
C SER A 64 -8.94 5.50 -19.42
N ALA A 65 -7.86 5.27 -18.66
CA ALA A 65 -7.89 5.18 -17.21
C ALA A 65 -8.31 6.51 -16.57
N LEU A 66 -7.77 7.65 -17.04
CA LEU A 66 -8.14 8.99 -16.57
C LEU A 66 -9.64 9.26 -16.79
N ILE A 67 -10.13 9.06 -18.02
CA ILE A 67 -11.55 9.29 -18.40
C ILE A 67 -12.50 8.43 -17.54
N SER A 68 -12.11 7.18 -17.28
CA SER A 68 -12.92 6.23 -16.52
C SER A 68 -12.66 6.28 -15.01
N ASN A 69 -11.85 7.24 -14.54
CA ASN A 69 -11.42 7.40 -13.15
C ASN A 69 -10.90 6.08 -12.53
N ARG A 70 -10.07 5.36 -13.28
CA ARG A 70 -9.42 4.12 -12.87
C ARG A 70 -8.12 4.41 -12.14
N ARG A 71 -7.75 3.48 -11.27
CA ARG A 71 -6.56 3.62 -10.46
C ARG A 71 -5.33 3.21 -11.27
N ILE A 72 -4.27 3.98 -11.11
CA ILE A 72 -2.93 3.64 -11.56
C ILE A 72 -2.13 3.20 -10.35
N ILE A 73 -1.61 1.98 -10.37
CA ILE A 73 -0.87 1.36 -9.27
C ILE A 73 0.58 1.17 -9.69
N GLY A 74 1.50 1.50 -8.80
CA GLY A 74 2.92 1.20 -9.00
C GLY A 74 3.69 1.25 -7.69
N PHE A 75 5.00 1.06 -7.79
CA PHE A 75 5.89 1.02 -6.63
C PHE A 75 6.92 2.13 -6.73
N ASN A 76 6.83 3.18 -5.88
CA ASN A 76 7.62 4.41 -6.02
C ASN A 76 7.31 5.21 -7.31
N ILE A 77 6.16 4.90 -7.93
CA ILE A 77 5.63 5.46 -9.18
C ILE A 77 5.51 6.99 -9.17
N ASN A 78 5.12 7.60 -8.05
CA ASN A 78 4.96 9.05 -7.97
C ASN A 78 6.31 9.79 -8.01
N HIS A 79 7.35 9.15 -7.49
CA HIS A 79 8.67 9.75 -7.35
C HIS A 79 9.59 9.42 -8.52
N PHE A 80 9.39 8.28 -9.19
CA PHE A 80 10.29 7.80 -10.25
C PHE A 80 9.60 7.72 -11.61
N ASP A 81 8.70 6.77 -11.79
CA ASP A 81 8.13 6.41 -13.09
C ASP A 81 7.35 7.55 -13.74
N VAL A 82 6.49 8.23 -12.98
CA VAL A 82 5.69 9.36 -13.48
C VAL A 82 6.59 10.49 -13.99
N PRO A 83 7.58 10.98 -13.22
CA PRO A 83 8.57 11.93 -13.74
C PRO A 83 9.34 11.46 -14.98
N VAL A 84 9.66 10.17 -15.08
CA VAL A 84 10.37 9.59 -16.24
C VAL A 84 9.48 9.53 -17.49
N LEU A 85 8.19 9.20 -17.31
CA LEU A 85 7.22 9.09 -18.40
C LEU A 85 6.70 10.45 -18.87
N GLN A 86 6.66 11.46 -17.99
CA GLN A 86 6.08 12.77 -18.25
C GLN A 86 6.57 13.45 -19.56
N PRO A 87 7.85 13.36 -19.97
CA PRO A 87 8.31 13.93 -21.25
C PRO A 87 7.66 13.33 -22.50
N TYR A 88 7.11 12.12 -22.40
CA TYR A 88 6.46 11.41 -23.50
C TYR A 88 4.96 11.72 -23.60
N VAL A 89 4.38 12.41 -22.61
CA VAL A 89 2.95 12.67 -22.50
C VAL A 89 2.69 14.17 -22.40
N SER A 90 1.76 14.70 -23.20
CA SER A 90 1.51 16.15 -23.31
C SER A 90 0.68 16.75 -22.18
N TRP A 91 0.05 15.91 -21.35
CA TRP A 91 -0.78 16.33 -20.22
C TRP A 91 -0.16 15.88 -18.88
N ASN A 92 -0.63 16.46 -17.78
CA ASN A 92 -0.05 16.24 -16.46
C ASN A 92 -0.46 14.89 -15.87
N LEU A 93 0.46 13.92 -15.87
CA LEU A 93 0.20 12.56 -15.38
C LEU A 93 -0.20 12.52 -13.89
N LYS A 94 0.06 13.57 -13.12
CA LYS A 94 -0.39 13.68 -11.72
C LYS A 94 -1.90 13.84 -11.56
N GLU A 95 -2.64 14.04 -12.65
CA GLU A 95 -4.11 14.07 -12.64
C GLU A 95 -4.72 12.66 -12.53
N LEU A 96 -3.94 11.60 -12.76
CA LEU A 96 -4.36 10.22 -12.59
C LEU A 96 -4.62 9.89 -11.11
N ALA A 97 -5.57 8.97 -10.87
CA ALA A 97 -5.82 8.42 -9.55
C ALA A 97 -4.70 7.43 -9.16
N MET A 98 -3.58 7.97 -8.70
CA MET A 98 -2.38 7.21 -8.34
C MET A 98 -2.52 6.48 -7.00
N LEU A 99 -2.03 5.24 -6.95
CA LEU A 99 -1.72 4.50 -5.74
C LEU A 99 -0.26 4.04 -5.79
N ASP A 100 0.58 4.78 -5.10
CA ASP A 100 1.99 4.42 -4.90
C ASP A 100 2.12 3.56 -3.63
N LEU A 101 2.39 2.26 -3.82
CA LEU A 101 2.45 1.31 -2.72
C LEU A 101 3.61 1.63 -1.75
N MET A 102 4.75 2.10 -2.27
CA MET A 102 5.89 2.44 -1.43
C MET A 102 5.57 3.66 -0.57
N GLN A 103 4.97 4.70 -1.18
CA GLN A 103 4.62 5.94 -0.49
C GLN A 103 3.58 5.71 0.63
N ASP A 104 2.55 4.88 0.38
CA ASP A 104 1.54 4.55 1.40
C ASP A 104 2.18 3.82 2.59
N ILE A 105 3.06 2.86 2.32
CA ILE A 105 3.79 2.12 3.35
C ILE A 105 4.75 3.05 4.11
N GLU A 106 5.50 3.90 3.42
CA GLU A 106 6.40 4.89 4.01
C GLU A 106 5.65 5.83 4.96
N THR A 107 4.45 6.27 4.58
CA THR A 107 3.58 7.08 5.45
C THR A 107 3.22 6.34 6.75
N GLY A 108 3.02 5.02 6.68
CA GLY A 108 2.68 4.20 7.85
C GLY A 108 3.86 3.81 8.74
N VAL A 109 5.06 3.62 8.20
CA VAL A 109 6.23 3.15 8.97
C VAL A 109 7.33 4.20 9.19
N GLY A 110 7.30 5.31 8.44
CA GLY A 110 8.24 6.42 8.53
C GLY A 110 9.54 6.23 7.74
N PHE A 111 9.65 5.19 6.91
CA PHE A 111 10.81 4.93 6.06
C PHE A 111 10.42 4.08 4.84
N ARG A 112 11.25 4.15 3.80
CA ARG A 112 11.10 3.36 2.58
C ARG A 112 11.43 1.89 2.82
N VAL A 113 10.54 1.00 2.35
CA VAL A 113 10.73 -0.46 2.34
C VAL A 113 10.82 -0.90 0.88
N SER A 114 11.76 -1.78 0.53
CA SER A 114 11.90 -2.25 -0.87
C SER A 114 10.78 -3.23 -1.26
N LEU A 115 10.46 -3.27 -2.55
CA LEU A 115 9.51 -4.23 -3.13
C LEU A 115 9.94 -5.67 -2.81
N ASP A 116 11.22 -6.00 -2.98
CA ASP A 116 11.78 -7.31 -2.61
C ASP A 116 11.49 -7.71 -1.15
N ASN A 117 11.69 -6.79 -0.21
CA ASN A 117 11.42 -7.06 1.20
C ASN A 117 9.93 -7.32 1.42
N LEU A 118 9.07 -6.49 0.82
CA LEU A 118 7.62 -6.65 0.93
C LEU A 118 7.12 -7.94 0.28
N CYS A 119 7.55 -8.27 -0.93
CA CYS A 119 7.13 -9.47 -1.64
C CYS A 119 7.69 -10.74 -1.00
N SER A 120 8.97 -10.76 -0.61
CA SER A 120 9.55 -11.92 0.07
C SER A 120 8.88 -12.21 1.40
N GLN A 121 8.54 -11.18 2.17
CA GLN A 121 7.85 -11.38 3.43
C GLN A 121 6.38 -11.67 3.19
N THR A 122 5.65 -10.85 2.43
CA THR A 122 4.20 -10.96 2.26
C THR A 122 3.79 -12.18 1.45
N LEU A 123 4.43 -12.41 0.31
CA LEU A 123 4.04 -13.40 -0.69
C LEU A 123 4.93 -14.66 -0.67
N GLY A 124 6.07 -14.61 0.03
CA GLY A 124 7.05 -15.71 -0.01
C GLY A 124 7.84 -15.75 -1.32
N ALA A 125 7.80 -14.68 -2.12
CA ALA A 125 8.52 -14.58 -3.38
C ALA A 125 10.04 -14.58 -3.18
N LYS A 126 10.78 -15.10 -4.17
CA LYS A 126 12.24 -14.99 -4.21
C LYS A 126 12.66 -13.62 -4.76
N LYS A 127 13.89 -13.21 -4.42
CA LYS A 127 14.52 -11.99 -4.93
C LYS A 127 14.43 -11.87 -6.45
N SER A 128 13.89 -10.75 -6.93
CA SER A 128 14.03 -10.29 -8.31
C SER A 128 15.46 -9.76 -8.52
N ALA A 129 15.89 -9.69 -9.78
CA ALA A 129 17.22 -9.20 -10.16
C ALA A 129 17.42 -7.71 -9.81
N ASP A 130 18.61 -7.19 -10.08
CA ASP A 130 19.00 -5.80 -9.80
C ASP A 130 18.63 -4.89 -10.98
N GLY A 131 17.89 -3.80 -10.75
CA GLY A 131 17.53 -2.82 -11.80
C GLY A 131 18.72 -2.22 -12.56
N MET A 132 19.93 -2.25 -11.97
CA MET A 132 21.16 -1.89 -12.71
C MET A 132 21.47 -2.85 -13.87
N GLN A 133 20.89 -4.05 -13.88
CA GLN A 133 21.00 -5.03 -14.95
C GLN A 133 20.18 -4.64 -16.19
N ALA A 134 19.01 -4.02 -16.02
CA ALA A 134 18.17 -3.57 -17.13
C ALA A 134 18.89 -2.53 -18.00
N ILE A 135 19.57 -1.56 -17.38
CA ILE A 135 20.38 -0.55 -18.08
C ILE A 135 21.54 -1.20 -18.86
N ARG A 136 22.16 -2.27 -18.32
CA ARG A 136 23.20 -3.02 -19.04
C ARG A 136 22.62 -3.74 -20.25
N TRP A 137 21.49 -4.42 -20.10
CA TRP A 137 20.80 -5.08 -21.21
C TRP A 137 20.37 -4.10 -22.30
N TYR A 138 19.96 -2.88 -21.93
CA TYR A 138 19.62 -1.85 -22.92
C TYR A 138 20.84 -1.49 -23.78
N LYS A 139 22.01 -1.28 -23.16
CA LYS A 139 23.28 -1.01 -23.87
C LYS A 139 23.72 -2.18 -24.76
N GLU A 140 23.34 -3.41 -24.41
CA GLU A 140 23.62 -4.63 -25.16
C GLU A 140 22.54 -4.96 -26.22
N GLY A 141 21.46 -4.17 -26.31
CA GLY A 141 20.34 -4.41 -27.22
C GLY A 141 19.45 -5.61 -26.83
N LYS A 142 19.53 -6.09 -25.59
CA LYS A 142 18.79 -7.26 -25.09
C LYS A 142 17.42 -6.86 -24.54
N ILE A 143 16.58 -6.27 -25.38
CA ILE A 143 15.28 -5.70 -24.99
C ILE A 143 14.33 -6.76 -24.42
N ASP A 144 14.33 -7.99 -24.94
CA ASP A 144 13.45 -9.05 -24.44
C ASP A 144 13.70 -9.37 -22.96
N LEU A 145 14.96 -9.33 -22.50
CA LEU A 145 15.28 -9.53 -21.07
C LEU A 145 14.76 -8.38 -20.20
N ILE A 146 14.75 -7.15 -20.72
CA ILE A 146 14.18 -5.99 -20.03
C ILE A 146 12.66 -6.14 -19.93
N LYS A 147 12.01 -6.58 -21.01
CA LYS A 147 10.55 -6.85 -21.01
C LYS A 147 10.19 -7.93 -19.99
N GLU A 148 10.91 -9.05 -19.96
CA GLU A 148 10.70 -10.11 -18.98
C GLU A 148 10.87 -9.61 -17.53
N TYR A 149 11.93 -8.84 -17.28
CA TYR A 149 12.23 -8.29 -15.96
C TYR A 149 11.16 -7.27 -15.51
N CYS A 150 10.82 -6.30 -16.35
CA CYS A 150 9.85 -5.27 -16.03
C CYS A 150 8.45 -5.88 -15.80
N LEU A 151 8.02 -6.83 -16.65
CA LEU A 151 6.76 -7.54 -16.42
C LEU A 151 6.76 -8.38 -15.13
N LYS A 152 7.92 -8.86 -14.68
CA LYS A 152 8.04 -9.55 -13.40
C LYS A 152 7.85 -8.60 -12.21
N ASP A 153 8.40 -7.40 -12.28
CA ASP A 153 8.22 -6.38 -11.24
C ASP A 153 6.77 -5.85 -11.22
N VAL A 154 6.10 -5.76 -12.38
CA VAL A 154 4.65 -5.51 -12.47
C VAL A 154 3.83 -6.62 -11.83
N GLU A 155 4.16 -7.89 -12.08
CA GLU A 155 3.49 -9.04 -11.46
C GLU A 155 3.62 -9.00 -9.94
N LEU A 156 4.84 -8.79 -9.42
CA LEU A 156 5.07 -8.68 -7.97
C LEU A 156 4.31 -7.50 -7.35
N THR A 157 4.27 -6.36 -8.03
CA THR A 157 3.52 -5.17 -7.59
C THR A 157 2.02 -5.44 -7.57
N LYS A 158 1.48 -6.10 -8.61
CA LYS A 158 0.08 -6.53 -8.71
C LYS A 158 -0.28 -7.47 -7.56
N GLU A 159 0.49 -8.54 -7.37
CA GLU A 159 0.25 -9.52 -6.32
C GLU A 159 0.31 -8.91 -4.92
N LEU A 160 1.27 -8.01 -4.68
CA LEU A 160 1.37 -7.28 -3.42
C LEU A 160 0.14 -6.41 -3.20
N TYR A 161 -0.28 -5.65 -4.21
CA TYR A 161 -1.49 -4.83 -4.15
C TYR A 161 -2.73 -5.67 -3.87
N GLU A 162 -2.93 -6.78 -4.58
CA GLU A 162 -4.07 -7.69 -4.38
C GLU A 162 -4.08 -8.30 -2.98
N PHE A 163 -2.91 -8.70 -2.47
CA PHE A 163 -2.77 -9.16 -1.10
C PHE A 163 -3.17 -8.08 -0.11
N GLY A 164 -2.58 -6.88 -0.19
CA GLY A 164 -2.84 -5.80 0.76
C GLY A 164 -4.29 -5.31 0.70
N ARG A 165 -4.88 -5.27 -0.49
CA ARG A 165 -6.29 -4.95 -0.70
C ARG A 165 -7.23 -5.96 -0.06
N THR A 166 -6.90 -7.24 -0.12
CA THR A 166 -7.71 -8.33 0.45
C THR A 166 -7.53 -8.48 1.95
N ASN A 167 -6.29 -8.33 2.43
CA ASN A 167 -5.91 -8.64 3.82
C ASN A 167 -5.79 -7.41 4.72
N GLY A 168 -5.84 -6.19 4.16
CA GLY A 168 -5.71 -4.93 4.88
C GLY A 168 -4.34 -4.68 5.52
N HIS A 169 -3.35 -5.49 5.17
CA HIS A 169 -1.97 -5.33 5.63
C HIS A 169 -0.98 -5.93 4.63
N VAL A 170 0.27 -5.50 4.72
CA VAL A 170 1.43 -6.16 4.11
C VAL A 170 2.50 -6.38 5.16
N LEU A 171 3.51 -7.19 4.83
CA LEU A 171 4.54 -7.62 5.76
C LEU A 171 5.92 -7.28 5.22
N PHE A 172 6.82 -6.89 6.11
CA PHE A 172 8.23 -6.66 5.79
C PHE A 172 9.12 -7.10 6.94
N PHE A 173 10.39 -7.34 6.65
CA PHE A 173 11.40 -7.68 7.64
C PHE A 173 12.03 -6.39 8.17
N SER A 174 11.90 -6.16 9.47
CA SER A 174 12.56 -5.08 10.18
C SER A 174 13.85 -5.59 10.82
N ARG A 175 14.95 -4.91 10.50
CA ARG A 175 16.24 -5.16 11.15
C ARG A 175 16.19 -4.78 12.63
N ASP A 176 15.57 -3.65 12.95
CA ASP A 176 15.47 -3.13 14.33
C ASP A 176 14.66 -4.05 15.25
N ALA A 177 13.54 -4.60 14.74
CA ALA A 177 12.73 -5.56 15.51
C ALA A 177 13.22 -7.01 15.40
N MET A 178 14.26 -7.25 14.58
CA MET A 178 14.78 -8.56 14.19
C MET A 178 13.67 -9.54 13.81
N GLY A 179 12.73 -9.11 12.95
CA GLY A 179 11.58 -9.93 12.61
C GLY A 179 10.62 -9.33 11.60
N ARG A 180 9.62 -10.14 11.23
CA ARG A 180 8.55 -9.75 10.31
C ARG A 180 7.52 -8.87 11.02
N ILE A 181 7.27 -7.70 10.46
CA ILE A 181 6.32 -6.70 10.95
C ILE A 181 5.18 -6.54 9.95
N ALA A 182 3.96 -6.41 10.45
CA ALA A 182 2.80 -6.05 9.63
C ALA A 182 2.57 -4.53 9.59
N VAL A 183 2.27 -4.02 8.40
CA VAL A 183 1.90 -2.63 8.13
C VAL A 183 0.45 -2.61 7.66
N PRO A 184 -0.46 -1.88 8.33
CA PRO A 184 -1.83 -1.72 7.86
C PRO A 184 -1.82 -0.97 6.52
N VAL A 185 -2.62 -1.43 5.56
CA VAL A 185 -2.81 -0.76 4.27
C VAL A 185 -4.29 -0.66 3.94
N ARG A 186 -4.69 0.40 3.23
CA ARG A 186 -6.11 0.68 2.90
C ARG A 186 -6.31 0.73 1.39
N TRP A 187 -5.85 -0.31 0.70
CA TRP A 187 -5.88 -0.38 -0.76
C TRP A 187 -7.22 -0.86 -1.33
N GLY A 188 -8.06 -1.47 -0.50
CA GLY A 188 -9.42 -1.87 -0.86
C GLY A 188 -10.42 -0.73 -0.87
N SER A 189 -11.63 -1.04 -1.30
CA SER A 189 -12.74 -0.10 -1.47
C SER A 189 -13.52 0.23 -0.20
N ALA A 190 -13.20 -0.43 0.92
CA ALA A 190 -13.83 -0.13 2.19
C ALA A 190 -13.39 1.28 2.58
N GLN A 191 -14.30 2.24 2.35
CA GLN A 191 -14.15 3.62 2.81
C GLN A 191 -13.58 3.62 4.22
N PRO A 192 -12.69 4.57 4.58
CA PRO A 192 -12.38 4.79 5.97
C PRO A 192 -13.69 5.21 6.63
N GLN A 193 -14.37 4.25 7.26
CA GLN A 193 -15.18 4.57 8.41
C GLN A 193 -14.32 5.50 9.25
N ASN A 194 -14.86 6.64 9.64
CA ASN A 194 -14.08 7.54 10.48
C ASN A 194 -13.93 6.84 11.84
N VAL A 195 -12.90 6.01 11.94
CA VAL A 195 -12.61 5.16 13.09
C VAL A 195 -12.64 6.03 14.34
N ARG A 196 -12.06 7.23 14.27
CA ARG A 196 -12.08 8.18 15.38
C ARG A 196 -13.50 8.56 15.80
N ASN A 197 -14.40 8.81 14.86
CA ASN A 197 -15.80 9.14 15.20
C ASN A 197 -16.50 7.96 15.89
N VAL A 198 -16.29 6.73 15.42
CA VAL A 198 -16.87 5.55 16.07
C VAL A 198 -16.29 5.36 17.46
N LEU A 199 -14.97 5.51 17.61
CA LEU A 199 -14.31 5.40 18.91
C LEU A 199 -14.84 6.48 19.87
N ARG A 200 -15.02 7.72 19.41
CA ARG A 200 -15.61 8.81 20.21
C ARG A 200 -17.04 8.49 20.63
N GLU A 201 -17.88 8.08 19.69
CA GLU A 201 -19.26 7.70 19.96
C GLU A 201 -19.35 6.53 20.96
N ALA A 202 -18.48 5.54 20.82
CA ALA A 202 -18.37 4.41 21.75
C ALA A 202 -18.01 4.87 23.16
N LEU A 203 -17.03 5.76 23.31
CA LEU A 203 -16.64 6.33 24.60
C LEU A 203 -17.78 7.16 25.22
N GLU A 204 -18.41 8.04 24.45
CA GLU A 204 -19.52 8.89 24.88
C GLU A 204 -20.73 8.08 25.34
N LYS A 205 -21.10 7.04 24.59
CA LYS A 205 -22.26 6.18 24.87
C LYS A 205 -21.95 5.01 25.82
N ARG A 206 -20.70 4.90 26.30
CA ARG A 206 -20.23 3.78 27.14
C ARG A 206 -20.54 2.41 26.52
N LYS A 207 -20.32 2.30 25.21
CA LYS A 207 -20.56 1.09 24.42
C LYS A 207 -19.24 0.49 23.96
N SER A 208 -19.11 -0.84 24.05
CA SER A 208 -17.93 -1.53 23.53
C SER A 208 -17.85 -1.36 22.01
N VAL A 209 -16.63 -1.33 21.48
CA VAL A 209 -16.35 -1.28 20.04
C VAL A 209 -15.72 -2.60 19.59
N GLU A 210 -16.14 -3.12 18.45
CA GLU A 210 -15.42 -4.17 17.73
C GLU A 210 -14.47 -3.51 16.72
N ILE A 211 -13.18 -3.83 16.76
CA ILE A 211 -12.18 -3.29 15.84
C ILE A 211 -11.48 -4.42 15.07
N GLU A 212 -11.22 -4.17 13.78
CA GLU A 212 -10.25 -4.91 12.99
C GLU A 212 -8.87 -4.27 13.17
N TYR A 213 -7.99 -4.92 13.92
CA TYR A 213 -6.71 -4.37 14.33
C TYR A 213 -5.54 -5.14 13.73
N VAL A 214 -4.61 -4.46 13.07
CA VAL A 214 -3.37 -5.08 12.58
C VAL A 214 -2.33 -5.02 13.70
N THR A 215 -1.92 -6.16 14.27
CA THR A 215 -0.85 -6.19 15.28
C THR A 215 0.53 -6.09 14.63
N LYS A 216 1.47 -5.38 15.27
CA LYS A 216 2.82 -5.15 14.72
C LYS A 216 3.63 -6.44 14.62
N ASP A 217 3.67 -7.21 15.70
CA ASP A 217 4.45 -8.43 15.83
C ASP A 217 3.62 -9.66 15.46
N ALA A 218 4.07 -10.41 14.45
CA ALA A 218 3.57 -11.76 14.15
C ALA A 218 4.40 -12.84 14.88
N LYS A 219 5.11 -12.48 15.97
CA LYS A 219 6.10 -13.33 16.65
C LYS A 219 5.55 -14.68 17.13
N ASP A 220 4.24 -14.78 17.35
CA ASP A 220 3.58 -16.01 17.83
C ASP A 220 2.96 -16.86 16.70
N GLY A 221 3.29 -16.61 15.43
CA GLY A 221 2.76 -17.37 14.29
C GLY A 221 1.26 -17.14 13.99
N GLY A 222 0.60 -16.25 14.73
CA GLY A 222 -0.79 -15.87 14.49
C GLY A 222 -0.93 -14.82 13.38
N ALA A 223 -2.07 -14.85 12.67
CA ALA A 223 -2.39 -13.85 11.65
C ALA A 223 -2.29 -12.41 12.22
N PRO A 224 -1.65 -11.44 11.53
CA PRO A 224 -1.50 -10.07 12.03
C PRO A 224 -2.83 -9.32 12.18
N LEU A 225 -3.79 -9.58 11.30
CA LEU A 225 -5.13 -9.01 11.40
C LEU A 225 -5.95 -9.76 12.46
N LYS A 226 -6.66 -8.99 13.28
CA LYS A 226 -7.21 -9.46 14.53
C LYS A 226 -8.47 -8.67 14.92
N ASN A 227 -9.58 -9.38 15.14
CA ASN A 227 -10.77 -8.76 15.70
C ASN A 227 -10.62 -8.60 17.23
N ARG A 228 -11.04 -7.45 17.76
CA ARG A 228 -10.98 -7.13 19.18
C ARG A 228 -12.27 -6.43 19.60
N MET A 229 -12.89 -6.89 20.68
CA MET A 229 -13.87 -6.11 21.40
C MET A 229 -13.15 -5.29 22.49
N VAL A 230 -13.39 -3.99 22.52
CA VAL A 230 -12.69 -3.04 23.41
C VAL A 230 -13.68 -2.10 24.09
N ASP A 231 -13.54 -1.97 25.40
CA ASP A 231 -14.20 -0.92 26.19
C ASP A 231 -13.27 0.29 26.26
N ILE A 232 -13.65 1.41 25.67
CA ILE A 232 -12.76 2.56 25.52
C ILE A 232 -12.75 3.39 26.80
N TYR A 233 -11.57 3.70 27.31
CA TYR A 233 -11.41 4.53 28.51
C TYR A 233 -10.92 5.94 28.18
N ARG A 234 -10.05 6.05 27.17
CA ARG A 234 -9.47 7.34 26.77
C ARG A 234 -9.09 7.30 25.31
N ILE A 235 -9.26 8.43 24.62
CA ILE A 235 -8.78 8.62 23.25
C ILE A 235 -7.78 9.78 23.24
N ALA A 236 -6.60 9.54 22.67
CA ALA A 236 -5.55 10.52 22.44
C ALA A 236 -5.45 10.85 20.93
N SER A 237 -4.42 11.60 20.54
CA SER A 237 -4.23 12.02 19.15
C SER A 237 -3.89 10.87 18.21
N ASP A 238 -3.09 9.89 18.63
CA ASP A 238 -2.60 8.79 17.79
C ASP A 238 -2.99 7.40 18.32
N ASN A 239 -3.58 7.33 19.52
CA ASN A 239 -3.91 6.09 20.20
C ASN A 239 -5.18 6.21 21.05
N PHE A 240 -5.67 5.08 21.53
CA PHE A 240 -6.69 5.01 22.57
C PHE A 240 -6.38 3.89 23.56
N GLU A 241 -6.85 4.07 24.78
CA GLU A 241 -6.73 3.11 25.87
C GLU A 241 -8.08 2.46 26.13
N GLY A 242 -8.07 1.16 26.42
CA GLY A 242 -9.28 0.44 26.74
C GLY A 242 -9.04 -0.96 27.26
N PHE A 243 -10.09 -1.59 27.78
CA PHE A 243 -10.04 -2.99 28.18
C PHE A 243 -10.29 -3.89 26.98
N CYS A 244 -9.30 -4.73 26.70
CA CYS A 244 -9.33 -5.67 25.58
C CYS A 244 -9.91 -6.99 26.06
N HIS A 245 -11.14 -7.31 25.65
CA HIS A 245 -11.84 -8.52 26.09
C HIS A 245 -11.10 -9.80 25.68
N LEU A 246 -10.44 -9.81 24.51
CA LEU A 246 -9.64 -10.97 24.10
C LEU A 246 -8.40 -11.20 24.99
N ARG A 247 -7.81 -10.13 25.54
CA ARG A 247 -6.60 -10.22 26.38
C ARG A 247 -6.91 -10.20 27.87
N GLY A 248 -8.17 -9.94 28.26
CA GLY A 248 -8.59 -9.80 29.65
C GLY A 248 -7.86 -8.67 30.40
N ALA A 249 -7.40 -7.63 29.71
CA ALA A 249 -6.56 -6.60 30.31
C ALA A 249 -6.65 -5.24 29.59
N LYS A 250 -6.30 -4.17 30.32
CA LYS A 250 -6.10 -2.84 29.75
C LYS A 250 -4.96 -2.85 28.73
N ARG A 251 -5.17 -2.19 27.60
CA ARG A 251 -4.21 -2.05 26.49
C ARG A 251 -4.28 -0.66 25.87
N VAL A 252 -3.19 -0.30 25.20
CA VAL A 252 -3.09 0.87 24.33
C VAL A 252 -3.15 0.38 22.88
N PHE A 253 -3.98 1.00 22.06
CA PHE A 253 -4.16 0.69 20.65
C PHE A 253 -3.82 1.91 19.81
N LYS A 254 -2.94 1.74 18.83
CA LYS A 254 -2.63 2.78 17.83
C LYS A 254 -3.77 2.91 16.82
N ILE A 255 -4.28 4.13 16.61
CA ILE A 255 -5.48 4.38 15.79
C ILE A 255 -5.23 4.06 14.30
N ASP A 256 -4.05 4.38 13.80
CA ASP A 256 -3.61 4.11 12.42
C ASP A 256 -3.61 2.61 12.07
N ARG A 257 -3.51 1.73 13.07
CA ARG A 257 -3.55 0.27 12.93
C ARG A 257 -4.95 -0.35 13.02
N VAL A 258 -5.98 0.48 13.20
CA VAL A 258 -7.39 0.07 13.11
C VAL A 258 -7.87 0.22 11.67
N LEU A 259 -8.27 -0.90 11.05
CA LEU A 259 -8.80 -0.92 9.69
C LEU A 259 -10.29 -0.52 9.67
N SER A 260 -11.06 -1.03 10.62
CA SER A 260 -12.48 -0.73 10.80
C SER A 260 -12.85 -0.77 12.28
N ALA A 261 -13.95 -0.11 12.65
CA ALA A 261 -14.43 -0.05 14.03
C ALA A 261 -15.95 -0.02 14.06
N ARG A 262 -16.62 -0.95 14.72
CA ARG A 262 -18.08 -1.02 14.77
C ARG A 262 -18.57 -0.89 16.20
N LEU A 263 -19.51 0.03 16.43
CA LEU A 263 -20.19 0.13 17.70
C LEU A 263 -20.98 -1.16 17.98
N THR A 264 -20.93 -1.65 19.21
CA THR A 264 -21.73 -2.81 19.65
C THR A 264 -22.90 -2.35 20.52
N ASP A 265 -23.75 -3.29 20.91
CA ASP A 265 -24.80 -3.03 21.91
C ASP A 265 -24.36 -3.32 23.34
N ASN A 266 -23.15 -3.86 23.53
CA ASN A 266 -22.58 -4.10 24.85
C ASN A 266 -22.22 -2.75 25.49
N THR A 267 -22.58 -2.58 26.76
CA THR A 267 -22.23 -1.40 27.56
C THR A 267 -21.27 -1.79 28.68
N TYR A 268 -20.51 -0.82 29.17
CA TYR A 268 -19.58 -0.99 30.29
C TYR A 268 -19.58 0.23 31.20
N THR A 269 -19.21 0.03 32.46
CA THR A 269 -19.03 1.09 33.46
C THR A 269 -17.55 1.33 33.69
N MET A 270 -17.14 2.58 33.87
CA MET A 270 -15.79 2.92 34.28
C MET A 270 -15.70 2.99 35.81
N PHE A 271 -14.52 2.69 36.38
CA PHE A 271 -14.30 2.78 37.83
C PHE A 271 -14.62 4.19 38.40
N GLU A 272 -14.42 5.23 37.60
CA GLU A 272 -14.73 6.63 37.96
C GLU A 272 -16.24 6.86 38.09
N ASP A 273 -17.08 6.16 37.32
CA ASP A 273 -18.55 6.26 37.39
C ASP A 273 -19.08 5.68 38.72
N VAL A 274 -18.37 4.70 39.29
CA VAL A 274 -18.73 4.05 40.57
C VAL A 274 -18.43 4.96 41.77
N GLN A 275 -17.38 5.78 41.71
CA GLN A 275 -17.05 6.73 42.78
C GLN A 275 -17.99 7.93 42.82
N GLY A 276 -18.50 8.39 41.66
CA GLY A 276 -19.49 9.47 41.60
C GLY A 276 -20.90 9.09 42.09
N THR A 277 -21.17 7.80 42.30
CA THR A 277 -22.46 7.31 42.81
C THR A 277 -22.46 7.13 44.35
N LEU A 278 -21.30 7.29 44.99
CA LEU A 278 -21.09 7.13 46.44
C LEU A 278 -20.96 8.47 47.20
N LEU A 279 -21.25 9.60 46.53
CA LEU A 279 -21.35 10.95 47.08
C LEU A 279 -22.75 11.50 46.84
#